data_AF-A0A1I4ALX4-F1
#
_entry.id   AF-A0A1I4ALX4-F1
#
_cell.length_a   1.000
_cell.length_b   1.000
_cell.length_c   1.000
_cell.angle_alpha   90.00
_cell.angle_beta   90.00
_cell.angle_gamma   90.00
#
_symmetry.space_group_name_H-M   'P 1'
#
loop_
_entity.id
_entity.type
_entity.pdbx_description
1 polymer ?
#
loop_
_entity_poly.entity_id
_entity_poly.type
_entity_poly.pdbx_seq_one_letter_code
_entity_poly.pdbx_strand_id
1 'polypeptide(L)'
;MRLAMIGLGRMGAGIARRLMEHGHEVVGYDRSTEAVEAIAKDGATPASSLEDVVAKLAAPRIFWVMLPAGAPTESTVEALLGAAEPGDIIIDGGNSFYKDDIRRAKAAAERGLHYVDVGTSGGVWGLQRGFCMMIGGAKEAVDLLDPIFDALAPGIGTIPRTPERMEREGCDPRAEKGYIHCGDAGSGHFVKMVHNGIEYGLMQAYAEGFDVLKSKASEKLPEDQRFDLNLTDIAEVWRRGSVISSWLLDLSASALAKDQALDAYSGQVADSGEGQWTIDAAMEEAVPAYVLSAALFARYRSRTEHTFGDKLLSAMRFGFGGHVEMPQ
;
A
#
# COMPACT_ATOMS: atom_id res chain seq x y z
N MET A 1 8.55 23.80 -3.45
CA MET A 1 7.40 24.12 -4.36
C MET A 1 6.16 24.38 -3.51
N ARG A 2 5.07 24.91 -4.09
CA ARG A 2 3.78 25.10 -3.41
C ARG A 2 2.72 24.15 -4.00
N LEU A 3 2.01 23.40 -3.16
CA LEU A 3 0.99 22.45 -3.59
C LEU A 3 -0.17 22.35 -2.58
N ALA A 4 -1.30 21.82 -3.01
CA ALA A 4 -2.40 21.47 -2.12
C ALA A 4 -2.36 19.99 -1.72
N MET A 5 -2.70 19.72 -0.46
CA MET A 5 -2.99 18.39 0.05
C MET A 5 -4.48 18.31 0.38
N ILE A 6 -5.21 17.50 -0.38
CA ILE A 6 -6.66 17.29 -0.25
C ILE A 6 -6.89 15.90 0.35
N GLY A 7 -7.35 15.87 1.59
CA GLY A 7 -7.40 14.66 2.41
C GLY A 7 -6.27 14.66 3.44
N LEU A 8 -6.60 14.96 4.69
CA LEU A 8 -5.68 15.13 5.82
C LEU A 8 -5.84 13.99 6.84
N GLY A 9 -6.23 12.81 6.36
CA GLY A 9 -6.10 11.58 7.12
C GLY A 9 -4.63 11.27 7.45
N ARG A 10 -4.40 10.15 8.13
CA ARG A 10 -3.07 9.77 8.63
C ARG A 10 -1.96 9.83 7.57
N MET A 11 -2.22 9.35 6.35
CA MET A 11 -1.24 9.39 5.25
C MET A 11 -1.08 10.80 4.68
N GLY A 12 -2.17 11.47 4.29
CA GLY A 12 -2.10 12.81 3.69
C GLY A 12 -1.46 13.86 4.61
N ALA A 13 -1.79 13.84 5.90
CA ALA A 13 -1.14 14.70 6.88
C ALA A 13 0.35 14.36 7.08
N GLY A 14 0.73 13.08 6.99
CA GLY A 14 2.14 12.65 7.03
C GLY A 14 2.93 13.14 5.83
N ILE A 15 2.38 13.02 4.62
CA ILE A 15 2.97 13.52 3.37
C ILE A 15 3.10 15.06 3.44
N ALA A 16 2.05 15.76 3.86
CA ALA A 16 2.07 17.21 4.04
C ALA A 16 3.18 17.68 4.99
N ARG A 17 3.30 17.06 6.18
CA ARG A 17 4.38 17.38 7.13
C ARG A 17 5.75 17.18 6.53
N ARG A 18 5.98 16.02 5.89
CA ARG A 18 7.27 15.72 5.28
C ARG A 18 7.63 16.72 4.18
N LEU A 19 6.67 17.13 3.36
CA LEU A 19 6.87 18.17 2.35
C LEU A 19 7.29 19.50 2.98
N MET A 20 6.63 19.91 4.06
CA MET A 20 6.97 21.15 4.78
C MET A 20 8.36 21.09 5.43
N GLU A 21 8.74 19.95 6.01
CA GLU A 21 10.09 19.71 6.55
C GLU A 21 11.18 19.87 5.48
N HIS A 22 10.84 19.64 4.20
CA HIS A 22 11.74 19.78 3.06
C HIS A 22 11.54 21.10 2.31
N GLY A 23 10.92 22.10 2.94
CA GLY A 23 10.81 23.46 2.40
C GLY A 23 9.74 23.65 1.32
N HIS A 24 8.78 22.73 1.20
CA HIS A 24 7.61 22.92 0.35
C HIS A 24 6.47 23.61 1.12
N GLU A 25 5.74 24.48 0.46
CA GLU A 25 4.54 25.12 1.02
C GLU A 25 3.31 24.24 0.74
N VAL A 26 2.55 23.91 1.78
CA VAL A 26 1.34 23.09 1.65
C VAL A 26 0.09 23.90 1.96
N VAL A 27 -0.88 23.86 1.05
CA VAL A 27 -2.27 24.28 1.30
C VAL A 27 -3.08 23.05 1.69
N GLY A 28 -3.50 22.95 2.96
CA GLY A 28 -4.20 21.77 3.48
C GLY A 28 -5.72 21.93 3.44
N TYR A 29 -6.41 20.93 2.88
CA TYR A 29 -7.87 20.86 2.89
C TYR A 29 -8.37 19.45 3.25
N ASP A 30 -9.40 19.40 4.09
CA ASP A 30 -10.17 18.20 4.41
C ASP A 30 -11.62 18.60 4.74
N ARG A 31 -12.56 17.65 4.65
CA ARG A 31 -13.94 17.86 5.11
C ARG A 31 -14.01 18.06 6.62
N SER A 32 -13.06 17.50 7.36
CA SER A 32 -12.90 17.70 8.80
C SER A 32 -12.15 19.00 9.06
N THR A 33 -12.84 19.99 9.63
CA THR A 33 -12.23 21.24 10.08
C THR A 33 -11.14 21.00 11.13
N GLU A 34 -11.32 20.01 12.00
CA GLU A 34 -10.32 19.62 13.00
C GLU A 34 -9.00 19.16 12.36
N ALA A 35 -9.09 18.41 11.25
CA ALA A 35 -7.90 17.95 10.52
C ALA A 35 -7.17 19.11 9.83
N VAL A 36 -7.92 20.07 9.29
CA VAL A 36 -7.37 21.31 8.69
C VAL A 36 -6.69 22.17 9.77
N GLU A 37 -7.32 22.37 10.92
CA GLU A 37 -6.73 23.11 12.04
C GLU A 37 -5.47 22.41 12.58
N ALA A 38 -5.46 21.08 12.64
CA ALA A 38 -4.31 20.31 13.08
C ALA A 38 -3.10 20.51 12.16
N ILE A 39 -3.26 20.38 10.84
CA ILE A 39 -2.14 20.57 9.91
C ILE A 39 -1.71 22.03 9.81
N ALA A 40 -2.62 22.98 10.04
CA ALA A 40 -2.29 24.40 10.08
C ALA A 40 -1.36 24.74 11.27
N LYS A 41 -1.56 24.10 12.43
CA LYS A 41 -0.63 24.21 13.57
C LYS A 41 0.77 23.69 13.25
N ASP A 42 0.87 22.75 12.31
CA ASP A 42 2.13 22.19 11.82
C ASP A 42 2.77 23.06 10.71
N GLY A 43 2.15 24.17 10.30
CA GLY A 43 2.69 25.15 9.35
C GLY A 43 2.03 25.19 7.98
N ALA A 44 1.02 24.35 7.71
CA ALA A 44 0.30 24.40 6.44
C ALA A 44 -0.63 25.63 6.37
N THR A 45 -0.89 26.12 5.16
CA THR A 45 -1.94 27.13 4.93
C THR A 45 -3.30 26.42 4.92
N PRO A 46 -4.22 26.69 5.86
CA PRO A 46 -5.53 26.04 5.87
C PRO A 46 -6.39 26.53 4.70
N ALA A 47 -7.17 25.66 4.09
CA ALA A 47 -8.24 26.01 3.15
C ALA A 47 -9.60 25.47 3.61
N SER A 48 -10.68 26.21 3.35
CA SER A 48 -12.04 25.86 3.80
C SER A 48 -12.90 25.18 2.74
N SER A 49 -12.49 25.21 1.47
CA SER A 49 -13.17 24.55 0.35
C SER A 49 -12.20 24.32 -0.81
N LEU A 50 -12.61 23.57 -1.83
CA LEU A 50 -11.80 23.38 -3.04
C LEU A 50 -11.59 24.69 -3.81
N GLU A 51 -12.58 25.58 -3.82
CA GLU A 51 -12.46 26.92 -4.43
C GLU A 51 -11.42 27.76 -3.70
N ASP A 52 -11.40 27.69 -2.36
CA ASP A 52 -10.39 28.35 -1.53
C ASP A 52 -8.98 27.75 -1.74
N VAL A 53 -8.89 26.43 -1.97
CA VAL A 53 -7.63 25.80 -2.41
C VAL A 53 -7.13 26.40 -3.72
N VAL A 54 -7.98 26.47 -4.75
CA VAL A 54 -7.62 27.02 -6.07
C VAL A 54 -7.18 28.48 -5.96
N ALA A 55 -7.87 29.29 -5.15
CA ALA A 55 -7.54 30.70 -4.93
C ALA A 55 -6.19 30.90 -4.20
N LYS A 56 -5.73 29.91 -3.43
CA LYS A 56 -4.48 29.95 -2.66
C LYS A 56 -3.28 29.37 -3.41
N LEU A 57 -3.45 28.86 -4.64
CA LEU A 57 -2.36 28.33 -5.45
C LEU A 57 -2.10 29.21 -6.67
N ALA A 58 -0.82 29.36 -7.02
CA ALA A 58 -0.39 29.95 -8.29
C ALA A 58 -0.27 28.87 -9.37
N ALA A 59 -0.51 29.24 -10.63
CA ALA A 59 -0.37 28.33 -11.77
C ALA A 59 1.13 28.08 -12.12
N PRO A 60 1.49 26.87 -12.62
CA PRO A 60 0.64 25.67 -12.67
C PRO A 60 0.40 25.13 -11.26
N ARG A 61 -0.87 24.88 -10.92
CA ARG A 61 -1.30 24.41 -9.61
C ARG A 61 -1.05 22.91 -9.51
N ILE A 62 -0.71 22.45 -8.31
CA ILE A 62 -0.50 21.04 -8.01
C ILE A 62 -1.48 20.64 -6.92
N PHE A 63 -2.41 19.77 -7.25
CA PHE A 63 -3.41 19.23 -6.34
C PHE A 63 -3.07 17.78 -6.02
N TRP A 64 -2.68 17.49 -4.78
CA TRP A 64 -2.47 16.12 -4.32
C TRP A 64 -3.69 15.61 -3.56
N VAL A 65 -4.36 14.60 -4.11
CA VAL A 65 -5.53 13.93 -3.53
C VAL A 65 -5.07 12.69 -2.75
N MET A 66 -5.38 12.66 -1.45
CA MET A 66 -5.11 11.56 -0.52
C MET A 66 -6.39 11.12 0.18
N LEU A 67 -7.33 10.59 -0.60
CA LEU A 67 -8.66 10.18 -0.15
C LEU A 67 -8.87 8.67 -0.32
N PRO A 68 -9.88 8.09 0.36
CA PRO A 68 -10.29 6.71 0.10
C PRO A 68 -10.70 6.51 -1.36
N ALA A 69 -10.37 5.34 -1.91
CA ALA A 69 -10.78 4.95 -3.25
C ALA A 69 -12.32 4.92 -3.42
N GLY A 70 -12.77 5.01 -4.67
CA GLY A 70 -14.19 5.08 -5.01
C GLY A 70 -14.75 6.51 -4.91
N ALA A 71 -15.99 6.63 -4.43
CA ALA A 71 -16.77 7.86 -4.52
C ALA A 71 -16.06 9.13 -3.99
N PRO A 72 -15.34 9.12 -2.84
CA PRO A 72 -14.67 10.32 -2.34
C PRO A 72 -13.59 10.85 -3.30
N THR A 73 -12.80 9.94 -3.88
CA THR A 73 -11.75 10.31 -4.84
C THR A 73 -12.38 10.72 -6.18
N GLU A 74 -13.36 9.96 -6.69
CA GLU A 74 -14.07 10.30 -7.93
C GLU A 74 -14.67 11.72 -7.89
N SER A 75 -15.47 12.03 -6.86
CA SER A 75 -16.13 13.34 -6.77
C SER A 75 -15.13 14.49 -6.63
N THR A 76 -14.00 14.25 -5.97
CA THR A 76 -12.96 15.27 -5.75
C THR A 76 -12.19 15.52 -7.05
N VAL A 77 -11.79 14.46 -7.76
CA VAL A 77 -11.12 14.58 -9.05
C VAL A 77 -12.05 15.26 -10.06
N GLU A 78 -13.34 14.89 -10.11
CA GLU A 78 -14.31 15.55 -11.00
C GLU A 78 -14.46 17.05 -10.69
N ALA A 79 -14.54 17.43 -9.41
CA ALA A 79 -14.58 18.82 -9.01
C ALA A 79 -13.31 19.58 -9.43
N LEU A 80 -12.12 18.97 -9.24
CA LEU A 80 -10.84 19.57 -9.65
C LEU A 80 -10.75 19.70 -11.17
N LEU A 81 -11.20 18.71 -11.94
CA LEU A 81 -11.28 18.80 -13.41
C LEU A 81 -12.15 19.99 -13.86
N GLY A 82 -13.17 20.35 -13.09
CA GLY A 82 -14.04 21.51 -13.33
C GLY A 82 -13.45 22.86 -12.94
N ALA A 83 -12.52 22.88 -11.97
CA ALA A 83 -12.00 24.11 -11.38
C ALA A 83 -10.55 24.44 -11.78
N ALA A 84 -9.78 23.46 -12.25
CA ALA A 84 -8.39 23.62 -12.65
C ALA A 84 -8.27 24.28 -14.05
N GLU A 85 -7.13 24.92 -14.29
CA GLU A 85 -6.81 25.59 -15.55
C GLU A 85 -5.78 24.77 -16.36
N PRO A 86 -5.74 24.90 -17.71
CA PRO A 86 -4.78 24.16 -18.53
C PRO A 86 -3.33 24.30 -18.03
N GLY A 87 -2.62 23.18 -17.93
CA GLY A 87 -1.28 23.09 -17.35
C GLY A 87 -1.25 22.73 -15.87
N ASP A 88 -2.36 22.84 -15.14
CA ASP A 88 -2.46 22.36 -13.76
C ASP A 88 -2.35 20.83 -13.68
N ILE A 89 -1.92 20.34 -12.51
CA ILE A 89 -1.60 18.93 -12.26
C ILE A 89 -2.45 18.38 -11.12
N ILE A 90 -3.13 17.27 -11.37
CA ILE A 90 -3.84 16.48 -10.36
C ILE A 90 -3.03 15.21 -10.08
N ILE A 91 -2.62 15.02 -8.83
CA ILE A 91 -1.96 13.82 -8.33
C ILE A 91 -2.99 13.02 -7.52
N ASP A 92 -3.25 11.76 -7.88
CA ASP A 92 -3.92 10.81 -7.00
C ASP A 92 -2.87 9.94 -6.32
N GLY A 93 -2.66 10.14 -5.02
CA GLY A 93 -1.75 9.33 -4.21
C GLY A 93 -2.45 8.30 -3.33
N GLY A 94 -3.76 8.12 -3.52
CA GLY A 94 -4.57 7.16 -2.79
C GLY A 94 -4.29 5.71 -3.19
N ASN A 95 -5.21 4.82 -2.84
CA ASN A 95 -5.19 3.43 -3.26
C ASN A 95 -6.24 3.20 -4.36
N SER A 96 -6.17 3.97 -5.44
CA SER A 96 -7.09 3.85 -6.58
C SER A 96 -6.75 2.64 -7.46
N PHE A 97 -7.76 2.10 -8.13
CA PHE A 97 -7.54 1.05 -9.12
C PHE A 97 -7.02 1.67 -10.42
N TYR A 98 -5.93 1.12 -10.97
CA TYR A 98 -5.20 1.74 -12.09
C TYR A 98 -6.03 2.03 -13.34
N LYS A 99 -7.11 1.26 -13.58
CA LYS A 99 -8.01 1.49 -14.72
C LYS A 99 -8.83 2.78 -14.57
N ASP A 100 -9.11 3.20 -13.33
CA ASP A 100 -9.72 4.50 -13.06
C ASP A 100 -8.75 5.63 -13.36
N ASP A 101 -7.47 5.48 -13.05
CA ASP A 101 -6.44 6.47 -13.40
C ASP A 101 -6.30 6.66 -14.91
N ILE A 102 -6.32 5.57 -15.68
CA ILE A 102 -6.32 5.65 -17.16
C ILE A 102 -7.53 6.44 -17.67
N ARG A 103 -8.72 6.22 -17.09
CA ARG A 103 -9.94 6.96 -17.46
C ARG A 103 -9.84 8.44 -17.06
N ARG A 104 -9.42 8.73 -15.83
CA ARG A 104 -9.30 10.10 -15.29
C ARG A 104 -8.24 10.89 -16.04
N ALA A 105 -7.12 10.27 -16.41
CA ALA A 105 -6.07 10.90 -17.20
C ALA A 105 -6.56 11.31 -18.60
N LYS A 106 -7.40 10.50 -19.26
CA LYS A 106 -8.04 10.88 -20.53
C LYS A 106 -8.95 12.10 -20.35
N ALA A 107 -9.79 12.10 -19.31
CA ALA A 107 -10.66 13.24 -19.01
C ALA A 107 -9.89 14.52 -18.64
N ALA A 108 -8.74 14.39 -17.97
CA ALA A 108 -7.83 15.49 -17.68
C ALA A 108 -7.20 16.05 -18.96
N ALA A 109 -6.72 15.17 -19.84
CA ALA A 109 -6.07 15.56 -21.10
C ALA A 109 -7.03 16.34 -22.03
N GLU A 110 -8.31 15.98 -22.09
CA GLU A 110 -9.34 16.73 -22.84
C GLU A 110 -9.47 18.20 -22.41
N ARG A 111 -9.02 18.52 -21.19
CA ARG A 111 -9.06 19.85 -20.59
C ARG A 111 -7.68 20.53 -20.55
N GLY A 112 -6.65 19.90 -21.13
CA GLY A 112 -5.27 20.39 -21.06
C GLY A 112 -4.65 20.27 -19.67
N LEU A 113 -5.17 19.38 -18.81
CA LEU A 113 -4.65 19.12 -17.48
C LEU A 113 -3.73 17.90 -17.48
N HIS A 114 -2.79 17.85 -16.54
CA HIS A 114 -2.01 16.65 -16.27
C HIS A 114 -2.62 15.84 -15.13
N TYR A 115 -2.64 14.52 -15.29
CA TYR A 115 -3.02 13.58 -14.24
C TYR A 115 -1.86 12.63 -13.96
N VAL A 116 -1.55 12.44 -12.69
CA VAL A 116 -0.44 11.61 -12.21
C VAL A 116 -0.96 10.71 -11.10
N ASP A 117 -0.78 9.40 -11.24
CA ASP A 117 -1.07 8.42 -10.20
C ASP A 117 0.20 8.06 -9.42
N VAL A 118 0.12 8.02 -8.09
CA VAL A 118 1.28 7.79 -7.22
C VAL A 118 0.97 6.72 -6.19
N GLY A 119 1.36 5.50 -6.52
CA GLY A 119 1.39 4.41 -5.58
C GLY A 119 2.40 4.67 -4.46
N THR A 120 1.91 4.88 -3.23
CA THR A 120 2.77 5.21 -2.07
C THR A 120 2.87 4.02 -1.10
N SER A 121 4.09 3.61 -0.75
CA SER A 121 4.37 2.55 0.25
C SER A 121 5.26 3.06 1.39
N GLY A 122 5.18 2.40 2.55
CA GLY A 122 5.91 2.76 3.79
C GLY A 122 5.01 3.10 4.98
N GLY A 123 3.74 3.45 4.72
CA GLY A 123 2.74 3.72 5.76
C GLY A 123 3.17 4.82 6.73
N VAL A 124 2.85 4.64 8.02
CA VAL A 124 3.17 5.63 9.08
C VAL A 124 4.67 5.91 9.25
N TRP A 125 5.52 4.97 8.83
CA TRP A 125 6.97 5.12 8.94
C TRP A 125 7.53 6.08 7.89
N GLY A 126 6.79 6.37 6.83
CA GLY A 126 7.28 7.19 5.73
C GLY A 126 7.49 8.66 6.08
N LEU A 127 6.82 9.19 7.12
CA LEU A 127 7.14 10.53 7.63
C LEU A 127 8.62 10.62 8.04
N GLN A 128 9.10 9.63 8.80
CA GLN A 128 10.48 9.60 9.30
C GLN A 128 11.47 9.03 8.28
N ARG A 129 11.08 7.99 7.54
CA ARG A 129 11.99 7.21 6.68
C ARG A 129 11.89 7.53 5.19
N GLY A 130 10.93 8.33 4.78
CA GLY A 130 10.55 8.52 3.39
C GLY A 130 9.62 7.43 2.85
N PHE A 131 8.93 7.75 1.76
CA PHE A 131 7.95 6.89 1.12
C PHE A 131 8.51 6.28 -0.17
N CYS A 132 8.31 4.98 -0.35
CA CYS A 132 8.54 4.37 -1.67
C CYS A 132 7.41 4.80 -2.61
N MET A 133 7.74 5.39 -3.76
CA MET A 133 6.75 5.94 -4.69
C MET A 133 6.87 5.38 -6.11
N MET A 134 5.74 4.92 -6.62
CA MET A 134 5.59 4.36 -7.96
C MET A 134 4.66 5.28 -8.74
N ILE A 135 5.19 5.96 -9.75
CA ILE A 135 4.56 7.14 -10.36
C ILE A 135 4.17 6.82 -11.80
N GLY A 136 2.89 7.00 -12.15
CA GLY A 136 2.38 6.93 -13.51
C GLY A 136 1.92 8.30 -14.00
N GLY A 137 2.16 8.62 -15.27
CA GLY A 137 1.73 9.87 -15.87
C GLY A 137 2.64 10.35 -17.00
N ALA A 138 2.27 11.47 -17.62
CA ALA A 138 3.06 12.09 -18.67
C ALA A 138 4.44 12.50 -18.14
N LYS A 139 5.50 12.21 -18.90
CA LYS A 139 6.89 12.40 -18.47
C LYS A 139 7.16 13.85 -18.05
N GLU A 140 6.63 14.83 -18.79
CA GLU A 140 6.84 16.25 -18.54
C GLU A 140 6.24 16.67 -17.19
N ALA A 141 5.08 16.13 -16.82
CA ALA A 141 4.47 16.37 -15.52
C ALA A 141 5.27 15.72 -14.40
N VAL A 142 5.71 14.47 -14.60
CA VAL A 142 6.52 13.74 -13.61
C VAL A 142 7.88 14.41 -13.38
N ASP A 143 8.53 14.90 -14.44
CA ASP A 143 9.78 15.65 -14.35
C ASP A 143 9.60 16.98 -13.60
N LEU A 144 8.49 17.70 -13.82
CA LEU A 144 8.18 18.93 -13.09
C LEU A 144 7.93 18.68 -11.59
N LEU A 145 7.38 17.51 -11.27
CA LEU A 145 7.11 17.08 -9.89
C LEU A 145 8.32 16.44 -9.19
N ASP A 146 9.46 16.26 -9.88
CA ASP A 146 10.64 15.58 -9.31
C ASP A 146 11.08 16.14 -7.95
N PRO A 147 11.11 17.48 -7.70
CA PRO A 147 11.47 18.00 -6.37
C PRO A 147 10.52 17.57 -5.25
N ILE A 148 9.23 17.36 -5.55
CA ILE A 148 8.24 16.90 -4.58
C ILE A 148 8.48 15.41 -4.27
N PHE A 149 8.77 14.61 -5.28
CA PHE A 149 9.06 13.19 -5.09
C PHE A 149 10.41 12.96 -4.38
N ASP A 150 11.44 13.72 -4.73
CA ASP A 150 12.75 13.63 -4.05
C ASP A 150 12.63 13.93 -2.55
N ALA A 151 11.84 14.97 -2.18
CA ALA A 151 11.57 15.32 -0.78
C ALA A 151 10.79 14.22 -0.01
N LEU A 152 9.86 13.56 -0.69
CA LEU A 152 9.04 12.51 -0.08
C LEU A 152 9.76 11.17 0.02
N ALA A 153 10.69 10.89 -0.88
CA ALA A 153 11.38 9.62 -0.94
C ALA A 153 12.40 9.44 0.22
N PRO A 154 12.88 8.19 0.47
CA PRO A 154 13.93 7.92 1.45
C PRO A 154 15.30 8.54 1.11
N GLY A 155 15.54 8.85 -0.17
CA GLY A 155 16.89 9.15 -0.66
C GLY A 155 17.73 7.88 -0.80
N ILE A 156 19.04 8.05 -1.00
CA ILE A 156 19.96 6.91 -1.20
C ILE A 156 20.03 5.97 0.02
N GLY A 157 19.70 6.50 1.21
CA GLY A 157 19.65 5.73 2.45
C GLY A 157 20.97 5.07 2.84
N THR A 158 20.85 3.95 3.55
CA THR A 158 21.97 3.14 4.05
C THR A 158 22.05 1.76 3.41
N ILE A 159 21.17 1.47 2.45
CA ILE A 159 21.14 0.21 1.71
C ILE A 159 22.31 0.21 0.74
N PRO A 160 23.13 -0.86 0.68
CA PRO A 160 24.19 -0.97 -0.31
C PRO A 160 23.64 -0.81 -1.73
N ARG A 161 24.31 0.00 -2.55
CA ARG A 161 23.94 0.14 -3.96
C ARG A 161 24.04 -1.22 -4.64
N THR A 162 23.06 -1.55 -5.47
CA THR A 162 23.06 -2.79 -6.24
C THR A 162 24.24 -2.75 -7.23
N PRO A 163 25.18 -3.73 -7.17
CA PRO A 163 26.29 -3.80 -8.12
C PRO A 163 25.79 -3.81 -9.57
N GLU A 164 26.55 -3.19 -10.47
CA GLU A 164 26.32 -3.17 -11.94
C GLU A 164 25.01 -2.48 -12.39
N ARG A 165 24.14 -2.06 -11.47
CA ARG A 165 22.85 -1.44 -11.80
C ARG A 165 23.00 -0.24 -12.74
N MET A 166 23.92 0.67 -12.42
CA MET A 166 24.11 1.91 -13.17
C MET A 166 24.97 1.74 -14.42
N GLU A 167 25.50 0.54 -14.68
CA GLU A 167 26.28 0.24 -15.88
C GLU A 167 25.37 -0.09 -17.08
N ARG A 168 24.10 -0.42 -16.82
CA ARG A 168 23.11 -0.71 -17.86
C ARG A 168 22.50 0.59 -18.40
N GLU A 169 22.42 0.71 -19.72
CA GLU A 169 21.71 1.81 -20.38
C GLU A 169 20.22 1.85 -19.99
N GLY A 170 19.66 3.05 -19.85
CA GLY A 170 18.24 3.26 -19.57
C GLY A 170 17.84 3.15 -18.10
N CYS A 171 18.78 3.02 -17.16
CA CYS A 171 18.47 3.02 -15.74
C CYS A 171 18.04 4.42 -15.25
N ASP A 172 16.86 4.49 -14.62
CA ASP A 172 16.39 5.68 -13.93
C ASP A 172 17.15 5.87 -12.60
N PRO A 173 17.95 6.94 -12.43
CA PRO A 173 18.71 7.17 -11.20
C PRO A 173 17.82 7.47 -9.98
N ARG A 174 16.58 7.92 -10.19
CA ARG A 174 15.61 8.19 -9.11
C ARG A 174 15.27 6.93 -8.33
N ALA A 175 15.35 5.79 -9.01
CA ALA A 175 15.03 4.49 -8.45
C ALA A 175 16.05 4.00 -7.39
N GLU A 176 17.24 4.61 -7.27
CA GLU A 176 18.13 4.40 -6.11
C GLU A 176 17.73 5.26 -4.90
N LYS A 177 16.91 6.29 -5.11
CA LYS A 177 16.40 7.17 -4.06
C LYS A 177 15.06 6.73 -3.47
N GLY A 178 14.45 5.69 -4.05
CA GLY A 178 13.18 5.11 -3.59
C GLY A 178 11.93 5.63 -4.29
N TYR A 179 12.06 6.26 -5.47
CA TYR A 179 10.90 6.59 -6.31
C TYR A 179 11.19 6.39 -7.79
N ILE A 180 10.18 6.01 -8.58
CA ILE A 180 10.34 5.69 -10.00
C ILE A 180 9.19 6.24 -10.85
N HIS A 181 9.49 6.67 -12.07
CA HIS A 181 8.48 6.84 -13.11
C HIS A 181 8.24 5.48 -13.78
N CYS A 182 7.10 4.86 -13.47
CA CYS A 182 6.73 3.53 -13.96
C CYS A 182 6.34 3.53 -15.45
N GLY A 183 5.86 4.66 -15.96
CA GLY A 183 5.34 4.81 -17.33
C GLY A 183 4.14 5.76 -17.37
N ASP A 184 3.25 5.54 -18.34
CA ASP A 184 2.04 6.36 -18.53
C ASP A 184 1.05 6.23 -17.36
N ALA A 185 -0.02 7.03 -17.40
CA ALA A 185 -1.05 7.03 -16.36
C ALA A 185 -1.63 5.62 -16.10
N GLY A 186 -1.79 5.29 -14.83
CA GLY A 186 -2.16 3.98 -14.29
C GLY A 186 -0.96 3.10 -13.92
N SER A 187 0.22 3.33 -14.50
CA SER A 187 1.38 2.45 -14.25
C SER A 187 1.88 2.51 -12.80
N GLY A 188 1.78 3.65 -12.12
CA GLY A 188 2.21 3.80 -10.73
C GLY A 188 1.34 3.01 -9.77
N HIS A 189 0.01 3.18 -9.87
CA HIS A 189 -0.95 2.41 -9.09
C HIS A 189 -0.94 0.91 -9.46
N PHE A 190 -0.68 0.54 -10.73
CA PHE A 190 -0.51 -0.86 -11.10
C PHE A 190 0.69 -1.51 -10.40
N VAL A 191 1.86 -0.86 -10.41
CA VAL A 191 3.05 -1.39 -9.72
C VAL A 191 2.83 -1.47 -8.21
N LYS A 192 2.17 -0.47 -7.60
CA LYS A 192 1.80 -0.49 -6.18
C LYS A 192 0.79 -1.59 -5.83
N MET A 193 -0.17 -1.85 -6.71
CA MET A 193 -1.13 -2.94 -6.55
C MET A 193 -0.38 -4.28 -6.46
N VAL A 194 0.53 -4.55 -7.42
CA VAL A 194 1.33 -5.78 -7.43
C VAL A 194 2.27 -5.84 -6.20
N HIS A 195 2.85 -4.72 -5.77
CA HIS A 195 3.60 -4.64 -4.51
C HIS A 195 2.77 -5.16 -3.32
N ASN A 196 1.50 -4.74 -3.19
CA ASN A 196 0.62 -5.22 -2.12
C ASN A 196 0.26 -6.71 -2.29
N GLY A 197 0.08 -7.19 -3.52
CA GLY A 197 -0.10 -8.62 -3.79
C GLY A 197 1.10 -9.44 -3.30
N ILE A 198 2.33 -9.00 -3.60
CA ILE A 198 3.56 -9.63 -3.11
C ILE A 198 3.64 -9.58 -1.58
N GLU A 199 3.33 -8.43 -0.97
CA GLU A 199 3.27 -8.28 0.49
C GLU A 199 2.37 -9.35 1.14
N TYR A 200 1.20 -9.64 0.55
CA TYR A 200 0.30 -10.68 1.05
C TYR A 200 0.96 -12.06 1.03
N GLY A 201 1.62 -12.41 -0.07
CA GLY A 201 2.35 -13.68 -0.20
C GLY A 201 3.47 -13.83 0.83
N LEU A 202 4.26 -12.77 1.05
CA LEU A 202 5.35 -12.76 2.02
C LEU A 202 4.83 -12.92 3.46
N MET A 203 3.78 -12.18 3.83
CA MET A 203 3.17 -12.30 5.15
C MET A 203 2.60 -13.70 5.38
N GLN A 204 1.91 -14.27 4.38
CA GLN A 204 1.33 -15.60 4.48
C GLN A 204 2.40 -16.68 4.64
N ALA A 205 3.52 -16.58 3.93
CA ALA A 205 4.64 -17.52 4.07
C ALA A 205 5.21 -17.53 5.50
N TYR A 206 5.37 -16.36 6.13
CA TYR A 206 5.75 -16.30 7.54
C TYR A 206 4.65 -16.87 8.44
N ALA A 207 3.39 -16.49 8.23
CA ALA A 207 2.29 -16.95 9.08
C ALA A 207 2.18 -18.48 9.11
N GLU A 208 2.20 -19.13 7.96
CA GLU A 208 2.17 -20.60 7.86
C GLU A 208 3.42 -21.23 8.49
N GLY A 209 4.60 -20.67 8.25
CA GLY A 209 5.84 -21.15 8.85
C GLY A 209 5.82 -21.11 10.39
N PHE A 210 5.39 -19.99 10.96
CA PHE A 210 5.26 -19.83 12.41
C PHE A 210 4.16 -20.71 13.00
N ASP A 211 3.05 -20.94 12.28
CA ASP A 211 2.00 -21.86 12.72
C ASP A 211 2.48 -23.32 12.76
N VAL A 212 3.30 -23.73 11.78
CA VAL A 212 3.98 -25.04 11.80
C VAL A 212 4.92 -25.16 12.99
N LEU A 213 5.72 -24.12 13.28
CA LEU A 213 6.59 -24.10 14.46
C LEU A 213 5.79 -24.21 15.76
N LYS A 214 4.71 -23.43 15.89
CA LYS A 214 3.85 -23.45 17.08
C LYS A 214 3.18 -24.80 17.27
N SER A 215 2.67 -25.38 16.19
CA SER A 215 1.96 -26.67 16.18
C SER A 215 2.87 -27.87 16.48
N LYS A 216 4.19 -27.69 16.53
CA LYS A 216 5.13 -28.76 16.85
C LYS A 216 4.99 -29.31 18.28
N ALA A 217 4.31 -28.59 19.16
CA ALA A 217 3.94 -29.07 20.50
C ALA A 217 2.66 -29.95 20.52
N SER A 218 2.00 -30.19 19.38
CA SER A 218 0.71 -30.86 19.30
C SER A 218 0.69 -32.28 19.89
N GLU A 219 -0.40 -32.62 20.59
CA GLU A 219 -0.65 -33.96 21.10
C GLU A 219 -0.83 -35.03 20.01
N LYS A 220 -1.03 -34.62 18.76
CA LYS A 220 -1.09 -35.50 17.60
C LYS A 220 0.26 -36.16 17.27
N LEU A 221 1.36 -35.64 17.84
CA LEU A 221 2.71 -36.14 17.62
C LEU A 221 3.15 -37.06 18.77
N PRO A 222 4.06 -38.02 18.52
CA PRO A 222 4.76 -38.75 19.58
C PRO A 222 5.42 -37.79 20.57
N GLU A 223 5.38 -38.11 21.86
CA GLU A 223 5.85 -37.25 22.95
C GLU A 223 7.31 -36.81 22.76
N ASP A 224 8.18 -37.73 22.33
CA ASP A 224 9.60 -37.52 22.05
C ASP A 224 9.89 -36.70 20.78
N GLN A 225 8.84 -36.31 20.04
CA GLN A 225 8.92 -35.49 18.83
C GLN A 225 8.23 -34.13 18.98
N ARG A 226 7.77 -33.79 20.19
CA ARG A 226 7.15 -32.49 20.50
C ARG A 226 8.21 -31.49 20.92
N PHE A 227 8.12 -30.27 20.42
CA PHE A 227 9.00 -29.18 20.81
C PHE A 227 8.17 -27.97 21.25
N ASP A 228 8.40 -27.50 22.47
CA ASP A 228 7.94 -26.19 22.91
C ASP A 228 9.00 -25.16 22.52
N LEU A 229 8.77 -24.51 21.37
CA LEU A 229 9.73 -23.62 20.73
C LEU A 229 9.51 -22.18 21.17
N ASN A 230 10.59 -21.47 21.52
CA ASN A 230 10.55 -20.03 21.76
C ASN A 230 10.49 -19.29 20.43
N LEU A 231 9.27 -18.94 19.99
CA LEU A 231 9.06 -18.26 18.71
C LEU A 231 9.61 -16.84 18.69
N THR A 232 9.67 -16.18 19.84
CA THR A 232 10.27 -14.84 19.99
C THR A 232 11.76 -14.89 19.63
N ASP A 233 12.50 -15.83 20.21
CA ASP A 233 13.94 -15.98 19.94
C ASP A 233 14.21 -16.49 18.52
N ILE A 234 13.36 -17.37 17.98
CA ILE A 234 13.47 -17.86 16.61
C ILE A 234 13.28 -16.72 15.60
N ALA A 235 12.26 -15.86 15.81
CA ALA A 235 12.09 -14.68 14.97
C ALA A 235 13.30 -13.75 15.06
N GLU A 236 13.85 -13.53 16.26
CA GLU A 236 14.99 -12.64 16.49
C GLU A 236 16.30 -13.16 15.87
N VAL A 237 16.58 -14.46 15.98
CA VAL A 237 17.81 -15.05 15.42
C VAL A 237 17.78 -15.00 13.88
N TRP A 238 16.63 -15.17 13.25
CA TRP A 238 16.50 -15.10 11.79
C TRP A 238 16.76 -13.71 11.21
N ARG A 239 16.72 -12.65 12.02
CA ARG A 239 17.03 -11.28 11.55
C ARG A 239 18.50 -11.09 11.21
N ARG A 240 19.40 -12.00 11.62
CA ARG A 240 20.86 -11.84 11.47
C ARG A 240 21.46 -13.02 10.72
N GLY A 241 21.88 -12.78 9.49
CA GLY A 241 22.62 -13.74 8.67
C GLY A 241 21.77 -14.85 8.05
N SER A 242 20.46 -14.88 8.29
CA SER A 242 19.55 -15.79 7.57
C SER A 242 19.18 -15.24 6.19
N VAL A 243 18.73 -16.12 5.29
CA VAL A 243 18.27 -15.74 3.94
C VAL A 243 16.93 -15.01 3.99
N ILE A 244 16.13 -15.19 5.05
CA ILE A 244 14.78 -14.65 5.17
C ILE A 244 14.73 -13.36 6.01
N SER A 245 15.87 -12.72 6.27
CA SER A 245 15.86 -11.41 6.93
C SER A 245 15.11 -10.39 6.08
N SER A 246 14.08 -9.75 6.64
CA SER A 246 13.23 -8.78 5.94
C SER A 246 12.53 -7.85 6.92
N TRP A 247 11.96 -6.75 6.40
CA TRP A 247 11.17 -5.83 7.22
C TRP A 247 9.94 -6.50 7.85
N LEU A 248 9.27 -7.39 7.13
CA LEU A 248 8.12 -8.13 7.69
C LEU A 248 8.55 -9.05 8.84
N LEU A 249 9.73 -9.67 8.76
CA LEU A 249 10.27 -10.45 9.87
C LEU A 249 10.63 -9.56 11.07
N ASP A 250 11.16 -8.35 10.86
CA ASP A 250 11.40 -7.38 11.95
C ASP A 250 10.09 -7.04 12.69
N LEU A 251 8.98 -6.89 11.94
CA LEU A 251 7.66 -6.65 12.52
C LEU A 251 7.14 -7.88 13.27
N SER A 252 7.29 -9.08 12.72
CA SER A 252 6.92 -10.34 13.39
C SER A 252 7.68 -10.53 14.70
N ALA A 253 9.00 -10.33 14.71
CA ALA A 253 9.82 -10.40 15.91
C ALA A 253 9.39 -9.36 16.95
N SER A 254 9.11 -8.12 16.52
CA SER A 254 8.62 -7.06 17.40
C SER A 254 7.25 -7.37 18.02
N ALA A 255 6.37 -8.04 17.29
CA ALA A 255 5.07 -8.47 17.82
C ALA A 255 5.22 -9.61 18.83
N LEU A 256 5.97 -10.67 18.47
CA LEU A 256 6.22 -11.83 19.33
C LEU A 256 7.02 -11.49 20.60
N ALA A 257 7.84 -10.44 20.57
CA ALA A 257 8.53 -9.94 21.75
C ALA A 257 7.61 -9.26 22.76
N LYS A 258 6.50 -8.67 22.30
CA LYS A 258 5.48 -8.09 23.17
C LYS A 258 4.58 -9.18 23.75
N ASP A 259 4.20 -10.12 22.90
CA ASP A 259 3.34 -11.23 23.25
C ASP A 259 3.59 -12.40 22.29
N GLN A 260 4.16 -13.49 22.82
CA GLN A 260 4.46 -14.69 22.02
C GLN A 260 3.19 -15.45 21.64
N ALA A 261 2.10 -15.31 22.40
CA ALA A 261 0.82 -15.97 22.13
C ALA A 261 -0.04 -15.20 21.13
N LEU A 262 0.22 -13.89 20.97
CA LEU A 262 -0.56 -12.99 20.12
C LEU A 262 -2.04 -12.90 20.53
N ASP A 263 -2.32 -13.01 21.84
CA ASP A 263 -3.68 -13.08 22.41
C ASP A 263 -4.49 -11.80 22.17
N ALA A 264 -3.82 -10.68 21.90
CA ALA A 264 -4.47 -9.42 21.55
C ALA A 264 -5.14 -9.41 20.15
N TYR A 265 -4.92 -10.45 19.33
CA TYR A 265 -5.40 -10.51 17.95
C TYR A 265 -6.45 -11.62 17.77
N SER A 266 -7.56 -11.31 17.09
CA SER A 266 -8.65 -12.27 16.87
C SER A 266 -8.38 -13.33 15.79
N GLY A 267 -7.34 -13.15 14.98
CA GLY A 267 -7.05 -13.99 13.81
C GLY A 267 -7.90 -13.70 12.57
N GLN A 268 -8.87 -12.77 12.63
CA GLN A 268 -9.64 -12.36 11.45
C GLN A 268 -8.89 -11.29 10.66
N VAL A 269 -8.41 -11.65 9.47
CA VAL A 269 -7.54 -10.78 8.67
C VAL A 269 -8.33 -10.07 7.57
N ALA A 270 -8.30 -8.74 7.59
CA ALA A 270 -8.91 -7.89 6.55
C ALA A 270 -8.05 -7.79 5.29
N ASP A 271 -8.66 -7.33 4.20
CA ASP A 271 -8.03 -7.00 2.94
C ASP A 271 -8.61 -5.69 2.39
N SER A 272 -7.78 -4.89 1.70
CA SER A 272 -8.12 -3.52 1.26
C SER A 272 -8.42 -3.37 -0.24
N GLY A 273 -8.36 -4.46 -1.00
CA GLY A 273 -8.67 -4.50 -2.43
C GLY A 273 -7.48 -4.80 -3.35
N GLU A 274 -6.29 -4.25 -3.09
CA GLU A 274 -5.15 -4.38 -4.02
C GLU A 274 -4.66 -5.82 -4.20
N GLY A 275 -4.79 -6.66 -3.17
CA GLY A 275 -4.51 -8.09 -3.27
C GLY A 275 -5.48 -8.79 -4.22
N GLN A 276 -6.77 -8.44 -4.21
CA GLN A 276 -7.75 -8.95 -5.17
C GLN A 276 -7.45 -8.46 -6.58
N TRP A 277 -7.21 -7.16 -6.76
CA TRP A 277 -6.91 -6.59 -8.07
C TRP A 277 -5.63 -7.17 -8.69
N THR A 278 -4.65 -7.57 -7.88
CA THR A 278 -3.47 -8.31 -8.37
C THR A 278 -3.85 -9.65 -8.98
N ILE A 279 -4.79 -10.39 -8.36
CA ILE A 279 -5.27 -11.67 -8.90
C ILE A 279 -6.13 -11.44 -10.15
N ASP A 280 -6.98 -10.42 -10.15
CA ASP A 280 -7.78 -10.06 -11.33
C ASP A 280 -6.86 -9.74 -12.52
N ALA A 281 -5.80 -8.94 -12.31
CA ALA A 281 -4.80 -8.64 -13.34
C ALA A 281 -4.07 -9.91 -13.83
N ALA A 282 -3.62 -10.78 -12.91
CA ALA A 282 -2.99 -12.04 -13.28
C ALA A 282 -3.91 -12.94 -14.12
N MET A 283 -5.22 -12.94 -13.84
CA MET A 283 -6.21 -13.67 -14.64
C MET A 283 -6.38 -13.06 -16.03
N GLU A 284 -6.45 -11.73 -16.14
CA GLU A 284 -6.53 -11.01 -17.43
C GLU A 284 -5.29 -11.28 -18.30
N GLU A 285 -4.12 -11.36 -17.69
CA GLU A 285 -2.83 -11.59 -18.35
C GLU A 285 -2.50 -13.07 -18.58
N ALA A 286 -3.32 -13.99 -18.04
CA ALA A 286 -3.07 -15.42 -18.00
C ALA A 286 -1.74 -15.80 -17.32
N VAL A 287 -1.38 -15.09 -16.24
CA VAL A 287 -0.18 -15.33 -15.42
C VAL A 287 -0.51 -16.24 -14.23
N PRO A 288 0.21 -17.37 -14.03
CA PRO A 288 0.02 -18.21 -12.86
C PRO A 288 0.42 -17.50 -11.55
N ALA A 289 -0.52 -17.38 -10.59
CA ALA A 289 -0.33 -16.62 -9.35
C ALA A 289 -0.64 -17.43 -8.07
N TYR A 290 -0.23 -18.71 -8.00
CA TYR A 290 -0.63 -19.66 -6.95
C TYR A 290 -0.44 -19.15 -5.52
N VAL A 291 0.75 -18.63 -5.19
CA VAL A 291 1.09 -18.16 -3.83
C VAL A 291 0.27 -16.93 -3.46
N LEU A 292 0.13 -15.98 -4.39
CA LEU A 292 -0.61 -14.74 -4.14
C LEU A 292 -2.11 -15.02 -3.97
N SER A 293 -2.67 -15.92 -4.79
CA SER A 293 -4.06 -16.36 -4.68
C SER A 293 -4.32 -17.08 -3.36
N ALA A 294 -3.43 -18.00 -2.96
CA ALA A 294 -3.55 -18.72 -1.70
C ALA A 294 -3.50 -17.75 -0.50
N ALA A 295 -2.59 -16.77 -0.52
CA ALA A 295 -2.49 -15.76 0.52
C ALA A 295 -3.75 -14.90 0.64
N LEU A 296 -4.38 -14.53 -0.48
CA LEU A 296 -5.66 -13.82 -0.47
C LEU A 296 -6.78 -14.70 0.11
N PHE A 297 -6.87 -15.96 -0.32
CA PHE A 297 -7.90 -16.89 0.13
C PHE A 297 -7.75 -17.28 1.61
N ALA A 298 -6.53 -17.31 2.15
CA ALA A 298 -6.29 -17.49 3.57
C ALA A 298 -6.97 -16.39 4.41
N ARG A 299 -6.90 -15.12 3.95
CA ARG A 299 -7.62 -14.01 4.59
C ARG A 299 -9.13 -14.22 4.51
N TYR A 300 -9.65 -14.65 3.37
CA TYR A 300 -11.08 -14.93 3.21
C TYR A 300 -11.55 -16.06 4.15
N ARG A 301 -10.78 -17.15 4.22
CA ARG A 301 -11.04 -18.29 5.10
C ARG A 301 -11.04 -17.88 6.57
N SER A 302 -10.12 -17.00 6.98
CA SER A 302 -9.96 -16.55 8.38
C SER A 302 -11.19 -15.86 8.98
N ARG A 303 -12.09 -15.34 8.12
CA ARG A 303 -13.29 -14.59 8.53
C ARG A 303 -14.56 -15.43 8.58
N THR A 304 -14.45 -16.72 8.26
CA THR A 304 -15.59 -17.63 8.18
C THR A 304 -15.35 -18.80 9.13
N GLU A 305 -16.33 -19.19 9.93
CA GLU A 305 -16.21 -20.39 10.76
C GLU A 305 -16.40 -21.65 9.90
N HIS A 306 -17.59 -21.78 9.29
CA HIS A 306 -17.93 -22.87 8.36
C HIS A 306 -18.48 -22.32 7.04
N THR A 307 -17.95 -22.80 5.92
CA THR A 307 -18.43 -22.42 4.59
C THR A 307 -19.61 -23.30 4.16
N PHE A 308 -20.36 -22.84 3.15
CA PHE A 308 -21.36 -23.71 2.49
C PHE A 308 -20.69 -24.94 1.84
N GLY A 309 -19.48 -24.77 1.29
CA GLY A 309 -18.69 -25.85 0.71
C GLY A 309 -18.37 -26.94 1.73
N ASP A 310 -17.98 -26.59 2.95
CA ASP A 310 -17.70 -27.54 4.04
C ASP A 310 -18.94 -28.40 4.35
N LYS A 311 -20.11 -27.77 4.45
CA LYS A 311 -21.39 -28.48 4.69
C LYS A 311 -21.76 -29.39 3.52
N LEU A 312 -21.54 -28.94 2.29
CA LEU A 312 -21.80 -29.73 1.10
C LEU A 312 -20.85 -30.94 1.01
N LEU A 313 -19.58 -30.79 1.41
CA LEU A 313 -18.63 -31.91 1.50
C LEU A 313 -19.12 -32.97 2.49
N SER A 314 -19.59 -32.57 3.67
CA SER A 314 -20.20 -33.50 4.64
C SER A 314 -21.44 -34.19 4.06
N ALA A 315 -22.34 -33.45 3.42
CA ALA A 315 -23.53 -34.01 2.79
C ALA A 315 -23.18 -35.04 1.71
N MET A 316 -22.17 -34.78 0.87
CA MET A 316 -21.69 -35.74 -0.12
C MET A 316 -21.10 -36.99 0.55
N ARG A 317 -20.22 -36.84 1.55
CA ARG A 317 -19.61 -37.97 2.29
C ARG A 317 -20.65 -38.86 2.97
N PHE A 318 -21.70 -38.25 3.50
CA PHE A 318 -22.85 -38.97 4.03
C PHE A 318 -23.62 -39.68 2.91
N GLY A 319 -23.94 -38.98 1.83
CA GLY A 319 -24.77 -39.48 0.74
C GLY A 319 -24.17 -40.68 -0.01
N PHE A 320 -22.86 -40.67 -0.31
CA PHE A 320 -22.24 -41.79 -1.03
C PHE A 320 -21.69 -42.89 -0.11
N GLY A 321 -21.23 -42.54 1.10
CA GLY A 321 -20.43 -43.42 1.95
C GLY A 321 -20.98 -43.66 3.35
N GLY A 322 -22.11 -43.03 3.71
CA GLY A 322 -22.69 -43.12 5.05
C GLY A 322 -21.80 -42.52 6.16
N HIS A 323 -20.78 -41.72 5.80
CA HIS A 323 -19.89 -41.11 6.78
C HIS A 323 -20.64 -40.05 7.59
N VAL A 324 -20.84 -40.32 8.87
CA VAL A 324 -21.36 -39.34 9.83
C VAL A 324 -20.25 -38.32 10.15
N GLU A 325 -20.63 -37.06 10.35
CA GLU A 325 -19.71 -36.00 10.78
C GLU A 325 -19.07 -36.35 12.12
N MET A 326 -17.92 -35.74 12.42
CA MET A 326 -17.35 -35.85 13.76
C MET A 326 -18.36 -35.27 14.78
N PRO A 327 -18.52 -35.86 15.96
CA PRO A 327 -19.35 -35.28 17.02
C PRO A 327 -18.90 -33.85 17.30
N GLN A 328 -19.87 -32.92 17.41
CA GLN A 328 -19.64 -31.56 17.86
C GLN A 328 -19.33 -31.54 19.37
#